data_AF-A0A958ELW2-F1
#
_entry.id   AF-A0A958ELW2-F1
#
_cell.length_a   1.000
_cell.length_b   1.000
_cell.length_c   1.000
_cell.angle_alpha   90.00
_cell.angle_beta   90.00
_cell.angle_gamma   90.00
#
_symmetry.space_group_name_H-M   'P 1'
#
loop_
_entity.id
_entity.type
_entity.pdbx_description
1 polymer ?
#
loop_
_entity_poly.entity_id
_entity_poly.type
_entity_poly.pdbx_seq_one_letter_code
_entity_poly.pdbx_strand_id
1 'polypeptide(L)'
;MSKLIERSQTGVRIESRLLKVLKGLAEYLNISLGDLIEGMALHCFEGKAPFSDGTLKKISALKTVYDLNLTAADSHKLRENQS
;
A
#
# COMPACT_ATOMS: atom_id res chain seq x y z
N MET A 1 9.58 8.42 21.78
CA MET A 1 9.15 9.82 21.55
C MET A 1 8.66 9.94 20.13
N SER A 2 7.49 10.54 19.91
CA SER A 2 6.99 10.84 18.57
C SER A 2 7.84 11.93 17.91
N LYS A 3 8.16 11.78 16.61
CA LYS A 3 8.84 12.82 15.83
C LYS A 3 7.79 13.79 15.27
N LEU A 4 8.07 15.09 15.29
CA LEU A 4 7.25 16.11 14.63
C LEU A 4 7.57 16.14 13.14
N ILE A 5 6.54 16.18 12.30
CA ILE A 5 6.67 16.22 10.83
C ILE A 5 5.68 17.21 10.23
N GLU A 6 6.00 17.70 9.04
CA GLU A 6 5.09 18.42 8.16
C GLU A 6 4.52 17.45 7.12
N ARG A 7 3.23 17.57 6.80
CA ARG A 7 2.58 16.75 5.77
C ARG A 7 2.25 17.61 4.55
N SER A 8 2.65 17.13 3.37
CA SER A 8 2.26 17.72 2.08
C SER A 8 1.32 16.77 1.35
N GLN A 9 0.19 17.29 0.84
CA GLN A 9 -0.73 16.51 0.03
C GLN A 9 -0.19 16.38 -1.39
N THR A 10 -0.12 15.15 -1.92
CA THR A 10 0.36 14.89 -3.29
C THR A 10 -0.71 14.16 -4.11
N GLY A 11 -0.85 14.55 -5.38
CA GLY A 11 -1.77 13.92 -6.33
C GLY A 11 -1.08 12.78 -7.07
N VAL A 12 -1.08 11.58 -6.48
CA VAL A 12 -0.54 10.37 -7.14
C VAL A 12 -1.63 9.56 -7.83
N ARG A 13 -1.34 9.01 -9.00
CA ARG A 13 -2.18 8.01 -9.67
C ARG A 13 -1.73 6.62 -9.25
N ILE A 14 -2.67 5.78 -8.83
CA ILE A 14 -2.45 4.41 -8.37
C ILE A 14 -3.48 3.51 -9.04
N GLU A 15 -3.11 2.28 -9.38
CA GLU A 15 -4.05 1.29 -9.91
C GLU A 15 -5.23 1.10 -8.94
N SER A 16 -6.44 1.10 -9.48
CA SER A 16 -7.67 1.23 -8.71
C SER A 16 -7.89 0.11 -7.68
N ARG A 17 -7.55 -1.14 -8.01
CA ARG A 17 -7.72 -2.29 -7.10
C ARG A 17 -6.63 -2.28 -6.03
N LEU A 18 -5.39 -1.94 -6.40
CA LEU A 18 -4.31 -1.74 -5.43
C LEU A 18 -4.67 -0.65 -4.42
N LEU A 19 -5.23 0.48 -4.88
CA LEU A 19 -5.70 1.54 -3.98
C LEU A 19 -6.79 1.06 -3.02
N LYS A 20 -7.73 0.23 -3.48
CA LYS A 20 -8.77 -0.36 -2.62
C LYS A 20 -8.17 -1.28 -1.56
N VAL A 21 -7.21 -2.13 -1.93
CA VAL A 21 -6.48 -2.99 -0.97
C VAL A 21 -5.72 -2.14 0.05
N LEU A 22 -5.01 -1.10 -0.38
CA LEU A 22 -4.28 -0.20 0.53
C LEU A 22 -5.22 0.52 1.49
N LYS A 23 -6.35 1.05 1.01
CA LYS A 23 -7.37 1.70 1.86
C LYS A 23 -7.97 0.72 2.87
N GLY A 24 -8.33 -0.49 2.44
CA GLY A 24 -8.86 -1.53 3.33
C GLY A 24 -7.86 -1.99 4.38
N LEU A 25 -6.57 -2.05 4.03
CA LEU A 25 -5.51 -2.38 4.98
C LEU A 25 -5.29 -1.25 6.00
N ALA A 26 -5.27 0.01 5.54
CA ALA A 26 -5.13 1.17 6.41
C ALA A 26 -6.27 1.23 7.45
N GLU A 27 -7.51 1.00 7.01
CA GLU A 27 -8.68 0.89 7.89
C GLU A 27 -8.52 -0.24 8.92
N TYR A 28 -8.12 -1.44 8.47
CA TYR A 28 -7.89 -2.58 9.37
C TYR A 28 -6.82 -2.31 10.44
N LEU A 29 -5.77 -1.56 10.09
CA LEU A 29 -4.68 -1.18 10.99
C LEU A 29 -4.98 0.09 11.79
N ASN A 30 -6.12 0.75 11.56
CA ASN A 30 -6.53 1.98 12.23
C ASN A 30 -5.51 3.13 12.05
N ILE A 31 -4.96 3.26 10.84
CA ILE A 31 -4.00 4.31 10.45
C ILE A 31 -4.44 4.99 9.16
N SER A 32 -3.88 6.16 8.85
CA SER A 32 -4.17 6.81 7.58
C SER A 32 -3.50 6.06 6.40
N LEU A 33 -4.04 6.24 5.19
CA LEU A 33 -3.41 5.73 3.97
C LEU A 33 -2.00 6.30 3.79
N GLY A 34 -1.79 7.57 4.17
CA GLY A 34 -0.48 8.22 4.14
C GLY A 34 0.51 7.53 5.07
N ASP A 35 0.14 7.33 6.34
CA ASP A 35 1.01 6.67 7.32
C ASP A 35 1.35 5.23 6.90
N LEU A 36 0.40 4.50 6.29
CA LEU A 36 0.65 3.17 5.74
C LEU A 36 1.70 3.23 4.61
N ILE A 37 1.53 4.12 3.64
CA ILE A 37 2.43 4.26 2.48
C ILE A 37 3.83 4.71 2.95
N GLU A 38 3.91 5.68 3.85
CA GLU A 38 5.17 6.15 4.43
C GLU A 38 5.88 5.02 5.17
N GLY A 39 5.15 4.27 6.00
CA GLY A 39 5.68 3.11 6.72
C GLY A 39 6.23 2.04 5.77
N MET A 40 5.47 1.70 4.72
CA MET A 40 5.94 0.76 3.69
C MET A 40 7.20 1.25 2.98
N ALA A 41 7.25 2.54 2.60
CA ALA A 41 8.39 3.13 1.91
C ALA A 41 9.65 3.09 2.79
N LEU A 42 9.54 3.45 4.07
CA LEU A 42 10.66 3.41 5.02
C LEU A 42 11.23 2.00 5.17
N HIS A 43 10.37 0.97 5.30
CA HIS A 43 10.83 -0.42 5.35
C HIS A 43 11.52 -0.83 4.04
N CYS A 44 10.96 -0.47 2.89
CA CYS A 44 11.57 -0.76 1.59
C CYS A 44 12.94 -0.07 1.43
N PHE A 45 13.10 1.18 1.87
CA PHE A 45 14.37 1.90 1.84
C PHE A 45 15.44 1.23 2.72
N GLU A 46 15.02 0.59 3.81
CA GLU A 46 15.89 -0.20 4.70
C GLU A 46 16.05 -1.66 4.26
N GLY A 47 15.39 -2.10 3.17
CA GLY A 47 15.40 -3.50 2.72
C GLY A 47 14.70 -4.48 3.67
N LYS A 48 13.78 -4.00 4.51
CA LYS A 48 13.05 -4.80 5.50
C LYS A 48 11.63 -5.14 5.03
N ALA A 49 11.10 -6.25 5.54
CA ALA A 49 9.71 -6.61 5.31
C ALA A 49 8.76 -5.72 6.15
N PRO A 50 7.77 -5.03 5.55
CA PRO A 50 6.89 -4.11 6.26
C PRO A 50 5.77 -4.76 7.07
N PHE A 51 5.50 -6.06 6.85
CA PHE A 51 4.31 -6.73 7.36
C PHE A 51 4.64 -8.07 8.03
N SER A 52 3.94 -8.35 9.13
CA SER A 52 3.95 -9.68 9.76
C SER A 52 3.10 -10.67 8.99
N ASP A 53 3.25 -11.96 9.29
CA ASP A 53 2.44 -13.03 8.68
C ASP A 53 0.93 -12.82 8.85
N GLY A 54 0.51 -12.29 10.01
CA GLY A 54 -0.90 -11.96 10.27
C GLY A 54 -1.41 -10.86 9.33
N THR A 55 -0.61 -9.81 9.15
CA THR A 55 -0.93 -8.72 8.23
C THR A 55 -0.92 -9.20 6.78
N LEU A 56 0.02 -10.06 6.39
CA LEU A 56 0.08 -10.66 5.05
C LEU A 56 -1.17 -11.52 4.75
N LYS A 57 -1.68 -12.28 5.72
CA LYS A 57 -2.96 -13.00 5.58
C LYS A 57 -4.13 -12.05 5.33
N LYS A 58 -4.18 -10.92 6.04
CA LYS A 58 -5.22 -9.90 5.82
C LYS A 58 -5.11 -9.28 4.42
N ILE A 59 -3.88 -8.96 3.99
CA ILE A 59 -3.62 -8.45 2.64
C ILE A 59 -4.11 -9.45 1.59
N SER A 60 -3.81 -10.75 1.76
CA SER A 60 -4.28 -11.79 0.84
C SER A 60 -5.81 -11.82 0.74
N ALA A 61 -6.52 -11.73 1.88
CA ALA A 61 -7.98 -11.68 1.88
C ALA A 61 -8.53 -10.44 1.16
N LEU A 62 -7.93 -9.27 1.38
CA LEU A 62 -8.31 -8.02 0.69
C LEU A 62 -8.02 -8.10 -0.81
N LYS A 63 -6.90 -8.71 -1.22
CA LYS A 63 -6.59 -8.95 -2.63
C LYS A 63 -7.67 -9.80 -3.31
N THR A 64 -8.17 -10.83 -2.63
CA THR A 64 -9.28 -11.66 -3.12
C THR A 64 -10.57 -10.85 -3.26
N VAL A 65 -10.92 -10.01 -2.28
CA VAL A 65 -12.14 -9.17 -2.33
C VAL A 65 -12.14 -8.20 -3.53
N TYR A 66 -10.97 -7.71 -3.93
CA TYR A 66 -10.84 -6.71 -5.00
C TYR A 66 -10.25 -7.25 -6.30
N ASP A 67 -10.15 -8.57 -6.46
CA ASP A 67 -9.58 -9.24 -7.64
C ASP A 67 -8.20 -8.69 -8.03
N LEU A 68 -7.34 -8.41 -7.04
CA LEU A 68 -5.99 -7.90 -7.25
C LEU A 68 -5.00 -9.06 -7.40
N ASN A 69 -4.60 -9.33 -8.64
CA ASN A 69 -3.61 -10.35 -8.98
C ASN A 69 -2.18 -9.80 -9.17
N LEU A 70 -1.97 -8.48 -9.05
CA LEU A 70 -0.66 -7.85 -9.19
C LEU A 70 0.35 -8.33 -8.13
N THR A 71 1.61 -8.37 -8.55
CA THR A 71 2.77 -8.79 -7.76
C THR A 71 3.91 -7.79 -7.90
N ALA A 72 4.99 -7.98 -7.12
CA ALA A 72 6.19 -7.16 -7.27
C ALA A 72 6.83 -7.28 -8.68
N ALA A 73 6.62 -8.39 -9.40
CA ALA A 73 7.15 -8.59 -10.76
C ALA A 73 6.51 -7.66 -11.81
N ASP A 74 5.32 -7.13 -11.51
CA ASP A 74 4.57 -6.19 -12.34
C ASP A 74 4.99 -4.73 -12.10
N SER A 75 5.79 -4.48 -11.05
CA SER A 75 6.26 -3.14 -10.72
C SER A 75 6.96 -2.48 -11.90
N HIS A 76 6.64 -1.20 -12.14
CA HIS A 76 7.15 -0.38 -13.25
C HIS A 76 6.80 -0.86 -14.66
N LYS A 77 5.95 -1.89 -14.81
CA LYS A 77 5.54 -2.44 -16.11
C LYS A 77 4.07 -2.17 -16.46
N LEU A 78 3.29 -1.66 -15.50
CA LEU A 78 1.89 -1.31 -15.71
C LEU A 78 1.75 -0.16 -16.69
N ARG A 79 0.76 -0.25 -17.58
CA ARG A 79 0.43 0.80 -18.54
C ARG A 79 -1.03 1.21 -18.35
N GLU A 80 -1.31 2.50 -18.49
CA GLU A 80 -2.69 2.99 -18.49
C GLU A 80 -3.40 2.44 -19.74
N ASN A 81 -4.67 2.04 -19.57
CA ASN A 81 -5.51 1.71 -20.71
C ASN A 81 -5.77 3.01 -21.46
N GLN A 82 -5.34 3.11 -22.71
CA GLN A 82 -5.71 4.25 -23.56
C GLN A 82 -7.18 4.08 -23.91
N SER A 83 -8.03 4.88 -23.27
CA SER A 83 -9.42 5.11 -23.68
C SER A 83 -9.53 6.53 -24.19
#